data_AF-A0A1V5WWL5-F1
#
_entry.id   AF-A0A1V5WWL5-F1
#
_cell.length_a   1.000
_cell.length_b   1.000
_cell.length_c   1.000
_cell.angle_alpha   90.00
_cell.angle_beta   90.00
_cell.angle_gamma   90.00
#
_symmetry.space_group_name_H-M   'P 1'
#
loop_
_entity.id
_entity.type
_entity.pdbx_description
1 polymer ?
#
loop_
_entity_poly.entity_id
_entity_poly.type
_entity_poly.pdbx_seq_one_letter_code
_entity_poly.pdbx_strand_id
1 'polypeptide(L)'
;MPRKPSKKTLRNKLDKAWSQLVKLQAGNKCEVCQKEDSLNSHHIVGRRNLRLRWELFNGVCLCPGCHTFYTNSFHQNPVWADIWLKENRGSDIELIQSTMNEIQKWGIEDMQEKLEELQEELEAS
;
A
#
# COMPACT_ATOMS: atom_id res chain seq x y z
N MET A 1 -22.97 -25.52 5.27
CA MET A 1 -22.28 -24.40 5.94
C MET A 1 -21.19 -23.89 5.01
N PRO A 2 -21.13 -22.58 4.70
CA PRO A 2 -20.02 -22.05 3.90
C PRO A 2 -18.69 -22.29 4.62
N ARG A 3 -17.66 -22.67 3.87
CA ARG A 3 -16.32 -22.95 4.42
C ARG A 3 -15.73 -21.66 4.98
N LYS A 4 -15.18 -21.71 6.21
CA LYS A 4 -14.43 -20.58 6.78
C LYS A 4 -13.28 -20.18 5.83
N PRO A 5 -13.06 -18.88 5.59
CA PRO A 5 -12.03 -18.42 4.68
C PRO A 5 -10.63 -18.78 5.18
N SER A 6 -9.74 -19.14 4.26
CA SER A 6 -8.33 -19.40 4.58
C SER A 6 -7.56 -18.08 4.74
N LYS A 7 -6.44 -18.09 5.50
CA LYS A 7 -5.53 -16.93 5.58
C LYS A 7 -5.05 -16.47 4.20
N LYS A 8 -4.83 -17.40 3.26
CA LYS A 8 -4.45 -17.07 1.87
C LYS A 8 -5.55 -16.26 1.19
N THR A 9 -6.81 -16.68 1.36
CA THR A 9 -7.97 -15.99 0.79
C THR A 9 -8.11 -14.59 1.40
N LEU A 10 -8.00 -14.45 2.72
CA LEU A 10 -8.11 -13.17 3.40
C LEU A 10 -6.98 -12.21 2.99
N ARG A 11 -5.74 -12.69 2.91
CA ARG A 11 -4.60 -11.89 2.44
C ARG A 11 -4.82 -11.32 1.04
N ASN A 12 -5.36 -12.14 0.13
CA ASN A 12 -5.64 -11.66 -1.22
C ASN A 12 -6.75 -10.60 -1.25
N LYS A 13 -7.76 -10.72 -0.36
CA LYS A 13 -8.80 -9.70 -0.22
C LYS A 13 -8.25 -8.40 0.36
N LEU A 14 -7.43 -8.49 1.41
CA LEU A 14 -6.75 -7.35 2.02
C LEU A 14 -5.83 -6.64 1.03
N ASP A 15 -4.97 -7.39 0.31
CA ASP A 15 -4.09 -6.81 -0.72
C ASP A 15 -4.89 -6.08 -1.81
N LYS A 16 -6.08 -6.59 -2.16
CA LYS A 16 -6.98 -5.95 -3.13
C LYS A 16 -7.60 -4.67 -2.57
N ALA A 17 -8.21 -4.73 -1.39
CA ALA A 17 -8.86 -3.58 -0.75
C ALA A 17 -7.86 -2.45 -0.49
N TRP A 18 -6.69 -2.79 0.08
CA TRP A 18 -5.58 -1.87 0.28
C TRP A 18 -5.12 -1.22 -1.04
N SER A 19 -4.96 -2.00 -2.10
CA SER A 19 -4.55 -1.47 -3.41
C SER A 19 -5.57 -0.48 -3.99
N GLN A 20 -6.86 -0.70 -3.75
CA GLN A 20 -7.92 0.20 -4.18
C GLN A 20 -7.88 1.51 -3.38
N LEU A 21 -7.77 1.44 -2.06
CA LEU A 21 -7.68 2.63 -1.21
C LEU A 21 -6.45 3.49 -1.49
N VAL A 22 -5.28 2.88 -1.69
CA VAL A 22 -4.06 3.63 -2.07
C VAL A 22 -4.27 4.44 -3.35
N LYS A 23 -5.01 3.90 -4.32
CA LYS A 23 -5.33 4.62 -5.56
C LYS A 23 -6.36 5.74 -5.31
N LEU A 24 -7.38 5.47 -4.50
CA LEU A 24 -8.41 6.46 -4.15
C LEU A 24 -7.83 7.64 -3.38
N GLN A 25 -6.98 7.40 -2.38
CA GLN A 25 -6.29 8.45 -1.63
C GLN A 25 -5.43 9.35 -2.52
N ALA A 26 -4.83 8.77 -3.57
CA ALA A 26 -4.09 9.51 -4.58
C ALA A 26 -4.98 10.19 -5.65
N GLY A 27 -6.31 10.22 -5.46
CA GLY A 27 -7.26 10.81 -6.41
C GLY A 27 -7.33 10.07 -7.75
N ASN A 28 -7.02 8.77 -7.75
CA ASN A 28 -6.82 7.94 -8.95
C ASN A 28 -5.83 8.57 -9.93
N LYS A 29 -4.70 9.06 -9.41
CA LYS A 29 -3.57 9.55 -10.20
C LYS A 29 -2.25 9.01 -9.68
N CYS A 30 -1.26 8.93 -10.56
CA CYS A 30 0.12 8.73 -10.19
C CYS A 30 0.59 9.91 -9.35
N GLU A 31 1.05 9.68 -8.14
CA GLU A 31 1.45 10.77 -7.24
C GLU A 31 2.67 11.55 -7.76
N VAL A 32 3.52 10.89 -8.56
CA VAL A 32 4.73 11.49 -9.14
C VAL A 32 4.41 12.36 -10.37
N CYS A 33 3.64 11.83 -11.32
CA CYS A 33 3.47 12.45 -12.65
C CYS A 33 2.02 12.74 -13.05
N GLN A 34 1.07 12.50 -12.15
CA GLN A 34 -0.35 12.84 -12.29
C GLN A 34 -1.10 12.13 -13.42
N LYS A 35 -0.50 11.12 -14.07
CA LYS A 35 -1.21 10.23 -15.01
C LYS A 35 -2.35 9.50 -14.30
N GLU A 36 -3.46 9.31 -15.00
CA GLU A 36 -4.68 8.70 -14.45
C GLU A 36 -4.89 7.26 -14.95
N ASP A 37 -4.08 6.82 -15.92
CA ASP A 37 -4.21 5.52 -16.56
C ASP A 37 -3.24 4.47 -15.97
N SER A 38 -3.69 3.20 -16.00
CA SER A 38 -2.86 2.03 -15.68
C SER A 38 -2.16 2.08 -14.31
N LEU A 39 -2.84 2.58 -13.28
CA LEU A 39 -2.28 2.81 -11.95
C LEU A 39 -2.00 1.53 -11.16
N ASN A 40 -0.88 1.55 -10.44
CA ASN A 40 -0.40 0.49 -9.57
C ASN A 40 -0.18 1.03 -8.16
N SER A 41 -0.51 0.23 -7.16
CA SER A 41 -0.12 0.49 -5.77
C SER A 41 1.25 -0.13 -5.50
N HIS A 42 2.22 0.69 -5.11
CA HIS A 42 3.56 0.29 -4.71
C HIS A 42 3.67 0.28 -3.19
N HIS A 43 4.32 -0.75 -2.64
CA HIS A 43 4.68 -0.81 -1.22
C HIS A 43 6.03 -0.15 -0.99
N ILE A 44 6.12 0.89 -0.17
CA ILE A 44 7.40 1.53 0.21
C ILE A 44 8.28 0.51 0.94
N VAL A 45 7.75 -0.09 2.01
CA VAL A 45 8.35 -1.25 2.68
C VAL A 45 7.66 -2.51 2.19
N GLY A 46 8.46 -3.43 1.63
CA GLY A 46 7.96 -4.61 0.96
C GLY A 46 7.07 -5.51 1.85
N ARG A 47 6.16 -6.24 1.18
CA ARG A 47 5.09 -7.11 1.75
C ARG A 47 5.50 -8.17 2.78
N ARG A 48 6.80 -8.36 3.02
CA ARG A 48 7.33 -9.23 4.08
C ARG A 48 7.19 -8.59 5.46
N ASN A 49 7.18 -7.26 5.52
CA ASN A 49 6.83 -6.54 6.74
C ASN A 49 5.31 -6.62 6.94
N LEU A 50 4.86 -7.59 7.72
CA LEU A 50 3.43 -7.82 7.94
C LEU A 50 2.76 -6.73 8.77
N ARG A 51 3.53 -5.98 9.55
CA ARG A 51 3.04 -4.82 10.30
C ARG A 51 2.62 -3.68 9.38
N LEU A 52 3.34 -3.45 8.29
CA LEU A 52 3.11 -2.35 7.35
C LEU A 52 2.35 -2.74 6.09
N ARG A 53 2.16 -4.05 5.81
CA ARG A 53 1.68 -4.55 4.52
C ARG A 53 0.36 -3.92 4.06
N TRP A 54 -0.55 -3.65 4.98
CA TRP A 54 -1.89 -3.10 4.69
C TRP A 54 -2.10 -1.72 5.29
N GLU A 55 -1.03 -1.06 5.69
CA GLU A 55 -1.07 0.33 6.10
C GLU A 55 -1.08 1.23 4.86
N LEU A 56 -2.00 2.19 4.81
CA LEU A 56 -2.16 3.05 3.64
C LEU A 56 -0.97 4.00 3.45
N PHE A 57 -0.38 4.47 4.55
CA PHE A 57 0.85 5.27 4.54
C PHE A 57 2.07 4.51 4.00
N ASN A 58 2.02 3.17 3.93
CA ASN A 58 3.05 2.35 3.28
C ASN A 58 2.80 2.17 1.77
N GLY A 59 1.72 2.76 1.24
CA GLY A 59 1.31 2.67 -0.16
C GLY A 59 1.52 3.97 -0.94
N VAL A 60 2.02 3.83 -2.17
CA VAL A 60 2.15 4.94 -3.14
C VAL A 60 1.48 4.54 -4.45
N CYS A 61 0.65 5.41 -5.01
CA CYS A 61 0.01 5.21 -6.31
C CYS A 61 0.92 5.67 -7.45
N LEU A 62 1.26 4.77 -8.38
CA LEU A 62 2.21 5.02 -9.47
C LEU A 62 1.69 4.49 -10.81
N CYS A 63 1.93 5.25 -11.89
CA CYS A 63 1.81 4.72 -13.24
C CYS A 63 2.95 3.73 -13.54
N PRO A 64 2.86 2.89 -14.59
CA PRO A 64 3.89 1.89 -14.87
C PRO A 64 5.29 2.48 -15.11
N GLY A 65 5.35 3.71 -15.66
CA GLY A 65 6.60 4.46 -15.85
C GLY A 65 7.29 4.78 -14.53
N CYS A 66 6.61 5.50 -13.63
CA CYS A 66 7.14 5.87 -12.32
C CYS A 66 7.30 4.67 -11.37
N HIS A 67 6.56 3.59 -11.63
CA HIS A 67 6.70 2.35 -10.87
C HIS A 67 7.98 1.59 -11.27
N THR A 68 8.20 1.35 -12.57
CA THR A 68 9.24 0.41 -13.03
C THR A 68 10.00 0.85 -14.28
N PHE A 69 9.37 1.52 -15.25
CA PHE A 69 9.94 1.61 -16.60
C PHE A 69 10.76 2.88 -16.88
N TYR A 70 10.66 3.92 -16.05
CA TYR A 70 11.51 5.10 -16.16
C TYR A 70 12.83 4.94 -15.39
N THR A 71 13.85 5.70 -15.79
CA THR A 71 15.13 5.79 -15.07
C THR A 71 14.92 6.23 -13.63
N ASN A 72 14.13 7.28 -13.43
CA ASN A 72 13.66 7.71 -12.11
C ASN A 72 12.32 7.03 -11.83
N SER A 73 12.40 5.82 -11.28
CA SER A 73 11.26 5.02 -10.87
C SER A 73 11.54 4.28 -9.56
N PHE A 74 10.49 3.90 -8.85
CA PHE A 74 10.60 3.28 -7.53
C PHE A 74 11.33 1.93 -7.56
N HIS A 75 11.17 1.14 -8.62
CA HIS A 75 11.89 -0.14 -8.75
C HIS A 75 13.33 -0.01 -9.26
N GLN A 76 13.66 1.02 -10.06
CA GLN A 76 14.98 1.11 -10.72
C GLN A 76 15.95 2.03 -9.99
N ASN A 77 15.46 3.10 -9.37
CA ASN A 77 16.30 4.10 -8.72
C ASN A 77 15.83 4.33 -7.26
N PRO A 78 16.25 3.47 -6.32
CA PRO A 78 15.84 3.56 -4.92
C PRO A 78 16.35 4.84 -4.25
N VAL A 79 17.48 5.43 -4.71
CA VAL A 79 18.00 6.69 -4.17
C VAL A 79 17.08 7.85 -4.53
N TRP A 80 16.63 7.93 -5.79
CA TRP A 80 15.65 8.92 -6.21
C TRP A 80 14.31 8.72 -5.48
N ALA A 81 13.86 7.48 -5.33
CA ALA A 81 12.62 7.17 -4.63
C ALA A 81 12.66 7.62 -3.15
N ASP A 82 13.77 7.38 -2.44
CA ASP A 82 13.96 7.85 -1.06
C ASP A 82 13.90 9.38 -0.94
N ILE A 83 14.55 10.10 -1.87
CA ILE A 83 14.49 11.57 -1.91
C ILE A 83 13.06 12.04 -2.16
N TRP A 84 12.40 11.50 -3.19
CA TRP A 84 11.03 11.89 -3.54
C TRP A 84 10.06 11.64 -2.38
N LEU A 85 10.19 10.49 -1.70
CA LEU A 85 9.37 10.14 -0.55
C LEU A 85 9.57 11.11 0.62
N LYS A 86 10.80 11.49 0.93
CA LYS A 86 11.09 12.46 1.99
C LYS A 86 10.51 13.84 1.68
N GLU A 87 10.56 14.26 0.42
CA GLU A 87 10.05 15.56 -0.03
C GLU A 87 8.53 15.63 -0.09
N ASN A 88 7.85 14.54 -0.48
CA ASN A 88 6.40 14.56 -0.79
C ASN A 88 5.55 13.78 0.21
N ARG A 89 6.13 12.83 0.95
CA ARG A 89 5.45 11.90 1.88
C ARG A 89 6.23 11.78 3.20
N GLY A 90 6.91 12.86 3.63
CA GLY A 90 7.80 12.84 4.80
C GLY A 90 7.15 12.33 6.08
N SER A 91 5.90 12.72 6.35
CA SER A 91 5.12 12.23 7.49
C SER A 91 4.94 10.72 7.49
N ASP A 92 4.75 10.13 6.33
CA ASP A 92 4.55 8.68 6.19
C ASP A 92 5.87 7.94 6.42
N ILE A 93 6.98 8.53 5.98
CA ILE A 93 8.32 8.00 6.24
C ILE A 93 8.62 8.00 7.75
N GLU A 94 8.25 9.05 8.48
CA GLU A 94 8.38 9.09 9.94
C GLU A 94 7.53 7.99 10.62
N LEU A 95 6.29 7.79 10.16
CA LEU A 95 5.43 6.75 10.69
C LEU A 95 5.94 5.34 10.36
N ILE A 96 6.44 5.12 9.15
CA ILE A 96 7.10 3.86 8.76
C ILE A 96 8.30 3.61 9.66
N GLN A 97 9.21 4.57 9.81
CA GLN A 97 10.44 4.38 10.58
C GLN A 97 10.16 4.08 12.06
N SER A 98 9.15 4.75 12.64
CA SER A 98 8.77 4.55 14.04
C SER A 98 8.08 3.21 14.30
N THR A 99 7.39 2.62 13.31
CA THR A 99 6.57 1.42 13.50
C THR A 99 7.10 0.16 12.79
N MET A 100 8.02 0.27 11.84
CA MET A 100 8.42 -0.85 10.96
C MET A 100 9.02 -2.06 11.69
N ASN A 101 9.53 -1.88 12.90
CA ASN A 101 10.12 -2.94 13.71
C ASN A 101 9.13 -3.57 14.71
N GLU A 102 7.89 -3.09 14.76
CA GLU A 102 6.83 -3.69 15.58
C GLU A 102 6.40 -5.05 15.00
N ILE A 103 6.07 -5.99 15.88
CA ILE A 103 5.62 -7.32 15.50
C ILE A 103 4.09 -7.34 15.46
N GLN A 104 3.54 -7.49 14.26
CA GLN A 104 2.11 -7.77 14.08
C GLN A 104 1.88 -9.25 13.76
N LYS A 105 1.07 -9.91 14.59
CA LYS A 105 0.63 -11.29 14.34
C LYS A 105 -0.77 -11.26 13.72
N TRP A 106 -0.90 -11.83 12.53
CA TRP A 106 -2.18 -11.89 11.83
C TRP A 106 -2.84 -13.25 11.99
N GLY A 107 -3.76 -13.34 12.95
CA GLY A 107 -4.78 -14.37 13.08
C GLY A 107 -5.84 -14.26 11.97
N ILE A 108 -6.79 -15.20 11.96
CA ILE A 108 -7.91 -15.12 11.00
C ILE A 108 -8.84 -13.97 11.38
N GLU A 109 -9.12 -13.80 12.68
CA GLU A 109 -9.99 -12.74 13.22
C GLU A 109 -9.40 -11.36 12.94
N ASP A 110 -8.13 -11.12 13.28
CA ASP A 110 -7.44 -9.85 12.98
C ASP A 110 -7.53 -9.48 11.48
N MET A 111 -7.35 -10.48 10.60
CA MET A 111 -7.42 -10.26 9.15
C MET A 111 -8.85 -9.99 8.64
N GLN A 112 -9.87 -10.48 9.34
CA GLN A 112 -11.27 -10.18 9.02
C GLN A 112 -11.60 -8.76 9.47
N GLU A 113 -11.21 -8.37 10.68
CA GLU A 113 -11.41 -7.02 11.21
C GLU A 113 -10.71 -5.97 10.34
N LYS A 114 -9.43 -6.17 10.00
CA LYS A 114 -8.73 -5.26 9.09
C LYS A 114 -9.37 -5.20 7.70
N LEU A 115 -9.96 -6.31 7.24
CA LEU A 115 -10.63 -6.31 5.94
C LEU A 115 -11.92 -5.51 5.99
N GLU A 116 -12.70 -5.65 7.06
CA GLU A 116 -13.91 -4.87 7.31
C GLU A 116 -13.58 -3.37 7.38
N GLU A 117 -12.57 -2.98 8.17
CA GLU A 117 -12.06 -1.60 8.23
C GLU A 117 -11.74 -1.02 6.84
N LEU A 118 -10.95 -1.74 6.02
CA LEU A 118 -10.62 -1.27 4.67
C LEU A 118 -11.84 -1.27 3.73
N GLN A 119 -12.86 -2.08 3.97
CA GLN A 119 -14.08 -2.09 3.16
C GLN A 119 -14.99 -0.92 3.52
N GLU A 120 -15.11 -0.59 4.80
CA GLU A 120 -15.84 0.59 5.27
C GLU A 120 -15.23 1.88 4.71
N GLU A 121 -13.89 2.01 4.74
CA GLU A 121 -13.20 3.15 4.12
C GLU A 121 -13.45 3.25 2.60
N LEU A 122 -13.53 2.11 1.90
CA LEU A 122 -13.85 2.07 0.48
C LEU A 122 -15.27 2.52 0.19
N GLU A 123 -16.22 2.19 1.06
CA GLU A 123 -17.62 2.60 0.90
C GLU A 123 -17.85 4.08 1.24
N ALA A 124 -16.97 4.66 2.07
CA ALA A 124 -17.01 6.07 2.46
C ALA A 124 -16.30 7.03 1.47
N SER A 125 -15.49 6.50 0.54
CA SER A 125 -14.68 7.27 -0.43
C SER A 125 -15.41 7.51 -1.74
#